data_AF-A0A9E6BRN7-F1
#
_entry.id   AF-A0A9E6BRN7-F1
#
_cell.length_a   1.000
_cell.length_b   1.000
_cell.length_c   1.000
_cell.angle_alpha   90.00
_cell.angle_beta   90.00
_cell.angle_gamma   90.00
#
_symmetry.space_group_name_H-M   'P 1'
#
loop_
_entity.id
_entity.type
_entity.pdbx_description
1 polymer ?
#
loop_
_entity_poly.entity_id
_entity_poly.type
_entity_poly.pdbx_seq_one_letter_code
_entity_poly.pdbx_strand_id
1 'polypeptide(L)' 'MSSPHQGGVFAMFGDGTVHFISESVDLRVLQNTASRAGGESETVDMQ' A
#
# COMPACT_ATOMS: atom_id res chain seq x y z
N MET A 1 -17.84 -9.42 -3.75
CA MET A 1 -17.43 -8.29 -4.61
C MET A 1 -16.13 -8.68 -5.29
N SER A 2 -16.10 -8.69 -6.62
CA SER A 2 -14.89 -8.98 -7.42
C SER A 2 -14.70 -7.81 -8.38
N SER A 3 -13.53 -7.18 -8.35
CA SER A 3 -13.13 -6.20 -9.36
C SER A 3 -12.86 -6.94 -10.68
N PRO A 4 -13.38 -6.49 -11.83
CA PRO A 4 -13.07 -7.11 -13.13
C PRO A 4 -11.70 -6.68 -13.70
N HIS A 5 -10.88 -5.94 -12.93
CA HIS A 5 -9.60 -5.41 -13.39
C HIS A 5 -8.47 -6.43 -13.23
N GLN A 6 -8.45 -7.39 -14.13
CA GLN A 6 -7.45 -8.46 -14.15
C GLN A 6 -6.07 -7.90 -14.50
N GLY A 7 -5.10 -8.11 -13.63
CA GLY A 7 -3.68 -7.79 -13.87
C GLY A 7 -3.10 -6.71 -12.96
N GLY A 8 -3.88 -5.75 -12.44
CA GLY A 8 -3.38 -4.69 -11.56
C GLY A 8 -3.80 -3.28 -11.94
N VAL A 9 -3.15 -2.27 -11.35
CA VAL A 9 -3.44 -0.84 -11.58
C VAL A 9 -2.16 0.01 -11.57
N PHE A 10 -2.12 1.08 -12.36
CA PHE A 10 -1.10 2.12 -12.22
C PHE A 10 -1.50 3.09 -11.10
N ALA A 11 -0.62 3.26 -10.12
CA ALA A 11 -0.85 4.14 -8.98
C ALA A 11 0.27 5.19 -8.87
N MET A 12 -0.11 6.41 -8.48
CA MET A 12 0.82 7.49 -8.17
C MET A 12 1.15 7.47 -6.67
N PHE A 13 2.43 7.51 -6.34
CA PHE A 13 2.96 7.47 -4.99
C PHE A 13 3.13 8.89 -4.43
N GLY A 14 3.32 8.99 -3.11
CA GLY A 14 3.45 10.28 -2.42
C GLY A 14 4.68 11.11 -2.83
N ASP A 15 5.66 10.50 -3.50
CA ASP A 15 6.84 11.15 -4.07
C ASP A 15 6.62 11.64 -5.52
N GLY A 16 5.41 11.44 -6.08
CA GLY A 16 5.04 11.83 -7.44
C GLY A 16 5.44 10.82 -8.53
N THR A 17 6.03 9.68 -8.15
CA THR A 17 6.31 8.59 -9.09
C THR A 17 5.06 7.77 -9.39
N VAL A 18 5.02 7.10 -10.55
CA VAL A 18 3.93 6.22 -10.95
C VAL A 18 4.46 4.81 -11.15
N HIS A 19 3.87 3.84 -10.47
CA HIS A 19 4.23 2.43 -10.59
C HIS A 19 3.02 1.54 -10.85
N PHE A 20 3.27 0.39 -11.47
CA PHE A 20 2.27 -0.65 -11.69
C PHE A 20 2.19 -1.58 -10.46
N ILE A 21 0.99 -1.77 -9.93
CA ILE A 21 0.70 -2.65 -8.81
C ILE A 21 -0.09 -3.85 -9.35
N SER A 22 0.55 -5.02 -9.39
CA SER A 22 -0.09 -6.27 -9.82
C SER A 22 -1.05 -6.82 -8.77
N GLU A 23 -2.05 -7.62 -9.17
CA GLU A 23 -2.93 -8.33 -8.22
C GLU A 23 -2.20 -9.34 -7.32
N SER A 24 -1.04 -9.84 -7.74
CA SER A 24 -0.17 -10.74 -6.96
C SER A 24 0.84 -10.01 -6.06
N VAL A 25 0.69 -8.70 -5.86
CA VAL A 25 1.63 -7.92 -5.03
C VAL A 25 1.57 -8.39 -3.58
N ASP A 26 2.72 -8.41 -2.91
CA ASP A 26 2.76 -8.62 -1.46
C ASP A 26 2.14 -7.41 -0.76
N LEU A 27 1.02 -7.63 -0.08
CA LEU A 27 0.26 -6.59 0.61
C LEU A 27 1.07 -5.92 1.72
N ARG A 28 1.99 -6.62 2.38
CA ARG A 28 2.85 -6.04 3.43
C ARG A 28 3.83 -5.04 2.83
N VAL A 29 4.42 -5.41 1.69
CA VAL A 29 5.31 -4.51 0.94
C VAL A 29 4.53 -3.29 0.46
N LEU A 30 3.33 -3.49 -0.09
CA LEU A 30 2.49 -2.38 -0.53
C LEU A 30 2.11 -1.45 0.63
N GLN A 31 1.74 -1.99 1.80
CA GLN A 31 1.43 -1.19 2.99
C GLN A 31 2.63 -0.35 3.45
N ASN A 32 3.83 -0.93 3.46
CA ASN A 32 5.05 -0.19 3.82
C ASN A 32 5.28 1.02 2.93
N THR A 33 4.93 0.96 1.63
CA THR A 33 5.03 2.11 0.71
C THR A 33 4.05 3.23 0.99
N ALA A 34 2.94 2.94 1.69
CA ALA A 34 1.99 3.94 2.15
C ALA A 34 2.42 4.58 3.49
N SER A 35 3.44 4.05 4.15
CA SER A 35 4.00 4.62 5.37
C SER A 35 5.06 5.68 5.04
N ARG A 36 4.99 6.86 5.69
CA ARG A 36 5.95 7.96 5.46
C ARG A 36 7.23 7.83 6.29
N ALA A 37 7.25 6.95 7.29
CA ALA A 37 8.36 6.82 8.24
C ALA A 37 8.50 5.41 8.90
N GLY A 38 7.78 4.37 8.42
CA GLY A 38 7.89 3.01 8.96
C GLY A 38 7.50 2.85 10.44
N GLY A 39 6.59 3.68 10.97
CA GLY A 39 6.20 3.72 12.38
C GLY A 39 4.70 3.91 12.57
N GLU A 40 3.92 2.89 12.24
CA GLU A 40 2.47 2.97 12.05
C GLU A 40 1.76 2.94 13.41
N SER A 41 1.60 4.12 14.05
CA SER A 41 0.77 4.36 15.24
C SER A 41 0.88 3.31 16.36
N GLU A 42 1.79 3.52 17.31
CA GLU A 42 1.69 2.92 18.64
C GLU A 42 0.32 3.30 19.24
N THR A 43 -0.66 2.40 19.17
CA THR A 43 -1.85 2.55 20.01
C THR A 43 -1.43 2.12 21.40
N VAL A 44 -0.84 3.04 22.16
CA VAL A 44 -0.55 2.80 23.58
C VAL A 44 -1.88 2.88 24.32
N ASP A 45 -2.53 1.74 24.49
CA ASP A 45 -3.56 1.59 25.53
C ASP A 45 -2.82 1.44 26.86
N MET A 46 -2.62 2.56 27.56
CA MET A 46 -2.03 2.60 28.90
C MET A 46 -3.04 2.00 29.88
N GLN A 47 -2.84 0.74 30.30
CA GLN A 47 -3.48 0.17 31.49
C GLN A 47 -2.85 0.70 32.79
#